data_AF-A0A009HTT5-F1
#
_entry.id   AF-A0A009HTT5-F1
#
_cell.length_a   1.000
_cell.length_b   1.000
_cell.length_c   1.000
_cell.angle_alpha   90.00
_cell.angle_beta   90.00
_cell.angle_gamma   90.00
#
_symmetry.space_group_name_H-M   'P 1'
#
loop_
_entity.id
_entity.type
_entity.pdbx_description
1 polymer ?
#
loop_
_entity_poly.entity_id
_entity_poly.type
_entity_poly.pdbx_seq_one_letter_code
_entity_poly.pdbx_strand_id
1 'polypeptide(L)'
;MSQHRRTKRGIATKNGNDVSVAVEEAESYSPYPPPDLVKAFEEIQPGLASRLMQIVENEQTMSHEVARHQMAENKRINTANIENQKHNSQLFLLGLIFGVLIGIGILCVAVYALYAGYPWVATAAFSTLAAILVILVLRKVPASNGEQTSKPTTQK
;
A
#
# COMPACT_ATOMS: atom_id res chain seq x y z
N MET A 1 6.79 -34.49 22.18
CA MET A 1 5.48 -33.81 22.12
C MET A 1 5.70 -32.31 22.00
N SER A 2 4.89 -31.59 21.22
CA SER A 2 4.93 -30.11 21.13
C SER A 2 4.33 -29.49 22.40
N GLN A 3 5.09 -28.61 23.06
CA GLN A 3 4.57 -27.83 24.18
C GLN A 3 3.73 -26.67 23.64
N HIS A 4 2.46 -26.95 23.38
CA HIS A 4 1.47 -25.96 22.95
C HIS A 4 1.07 -25.06 24.13
N ARG A 5 1.69 -23.90 24.27
CA ARG A 5 1.17 -22.89 25.20
C ARG A 5 0.03 -22.10 24.54
N ARG A 6 -1.20 -22.63 24.65
CA ARG A 6 -2.42 -21.97 24.16
C ARG A 6 -2.82 -20.80 25.05
N THR A 7 -2.53 -19.56 24.64
CA THR A 7 -3.14 -18.38 25.25
C THR A 7 -4.36 -17.96 24.43
N LYS A 8 -5.55 -18.39 24.86
CA LYS A 8 -6.81 -17.95 24.26
C LYS A 8 -7.11 -16.51 24.69
N ARG A 9 -6.93 -15.52 23.82
CA ARG A 9 -7.50 -14.17 24.00
C ARG A 9 -8.65 -14.04 23.02
N GLY A 10 -9.89 -14.08 23.53
CA GLY A 10 -11.08 -13.83 22.73
C GLY A 10 -11.48 -12.37 22.83
N ILE A 11 -11.64 -11.70 21.69
CA ILE A 11 -12.26 -10.38 21.62
C ILE A 11 -13.72 -10.62 21.24
N ALA A 12 -14.63 -10.35 22.17
CA ALA A 12 -16.07 -10.46 21.92
C ALA A 12 -16.57 -9.11 21.41
N THR A 13 -17.07 -9.07 20.19
CA THR A 13 -17.74 -7.89 19.63
C THR A 13 -19.23 -8.18 19.53
N LYS A 14 -20.04 -7.40 20.25
CA LYS A 14 -21.50 -7.48 20.23
C LYS A 14 -22.05 -6.49 19.21
N ASN A 15 -22.74 -6.97 18.18
CA ASN A 15 -23.47 -6.11 17.25
C ASN A 15 -24.95 -6.56 17.22
N GLY A 16 -25.83 -5.77 17.84
CA GLY A 16 -27.25 -6.13 17.98
C GLY A 16 -27.48 -7.40 18.82
N ASN A 17 -28.25 -8.34 18.27
CA ASN A 17 -28.57 -9.63 18.90
C ASN A 17 -27.52 -10.72 18.62
N ASP A 18 -26.53 -10.45 17.77
CA ASP A 18 -25.49 -11.42 17.42
C ASP A 18 -24.19 -11.14 18.18
N VAL A 19 -23.64 -12.19 18.80
CA VAL A 19 -22.33 -12.18 19.45
C VAL A 19 -21.37 -12.89 18.51
N SER A 20 -20.47 -12.13 17.88
CA SER A 20 -19.37 -12.71 17.12
C SER A 20 -18.14 -12.83 18.03
N VAL A 21 -17.58 -14.04 18.10
CA VAL A 21 -16.34 -14.33 18.81
C VAL A 21 -15.26 -14.56 17.76
N ALA A 22 -14.36 -13.59 17.60
CA ALA A 22 -13.15 -13.78 16.81
C ALA A 22 -12.13 -14.50 17.71
N VAL A 23 -11.84 -15.76 17.38
CA VAL A 23 -10.75 -16.52 18.01
C VAL A 23 -9.50 -16.29 17.18
N GLU A 24 -8.56 -15.51 17.70
CA GLU A 24 -7.25 -15.33 17.08
C GLU A 24 -6.33 -16.45 17.59
N GLU A 25 -6.06 -17.44 16.72
CA GLU A 25 -5.14 -18.54 17.01
C GLU A 25 -3.72 -18.11 16.62
N ALA A 26 -2.98 -17.59 17.59
CA ALA A 26 -1.57 -17.26 17.41
C ALA A 26 -0.71 -18.53 17.57
N GLU A 27 -0.38 -19.18 16.46
CA GLU A 27 0.64 -20.23 16.45
C GLU A 27 2.03 -19.60 16.60
N SER A 28 2.63 -19.77 17.78
CA SER A 28 4.03 -19.39 17.99
C SER A 28 4.93 -20.48 17.40
N TYR A 29 5.42 -20.24 16.19
CA TYR A 29 6.36 -21.12 15.52
C TYR A 29 7.78 -20.84 16.03
N SER A 30 8.37 -21.81 16.72
CA SER A 30 9.79 -21.76 17.08
C SER A 30 10.60 -22.45 15.98
N PRO A 31 11.66 -21.82 15.44
CA PRO A 31 12.54 -22.46 14.45
C PRO A 31 13.38 -23.60 15.06
N TYR A 32 13.48 -23.66 16.40
CA TYR A 32 14.16 -24.75 17.10
C TYR A 32 13.22 -25.94 17.37
N PRO A 33 13.70 -27.18 17.15
CA PRO A 33 12.96 -28.39 17.46
C PRO A 33 12.73 -28.54 18.98
N PRO A 34 11.59 -29.11 19.42
CA PRO A 34 11.30 -29.30 20.83
C PRO A 34 12.26 -30.30 21.49
N PRO A 35 12.51 -30.20 22.81
CA PRO A 35 13.52 -30.99 23.51
C PRO A 35 13.38 -32.51 23.35
N ASP A 36 12.14 -33.01 23.28
CA ASP A 36 11.85 -34.43 23.09
C ASP A 36 12.33 -34.94 21.73
N LEU A 37 12.21 -34.10 20.68
CA LEU A 37 12.69 -34.43 19.33
C LEU A 37 14.22 -34.37 19.24
N VAL A 38 14.84 -33.41 19.94
CA VAL A 38 16.31 -33.31 20.03
C VAL A 38 16.92 -34.61 20.58
N LYS A 39 16.31 -35.18 21.62
CA LYS A 39 16.75 -36.47 22.20
C LYS A 39 16.57 -37.63 21.22
N ALA A 40 15.42 -37.69 20.53
CA ALA A 40 15.17 -38.73 19.54
C ALA A 40 16.18 -38.66 18.37
N PHE A 41 16.59 -37.47 17.92
CA PHE A 41 17.61 -37.33 16.89
C PHE A 41 18.99 -37.84 17.33
N GLU A 42 19.36 -37.61 18.59
CA GLU A 42 20.61 -38.10 19.15
C GLU A 42 20.62 -39.62 19.34
N GLU A 43 19.47 -40.21 19.68
CA GLU A 43 19.28 -41.68 19.78
C GLU A 43 19.35 -42.37 18.41
N ILE A 44 18.86 -41.72 17.34
CA ILE A 44 18.95 -42.25 15.96
C ILE A 44 20.40 -42.27 15.48
N GLN A 45 21.11 -41.16 15.65
CA GLN A 45 22.52 -41.05 15.28
C GLN A 45 23.21 -40.03 16.19
N PRO A 46 24.28 -40.42 16.90
CA PRO A 46 25.05 -39.48 17.72
C PRO A 46 25.57 -38.30 16.89
N GLY A 47 25.36 -37.08 17.39
CA GLY A 47 25.75 -35.82 16.73
C GLY A 47 24.76 -35.27 15.70
N LEU A 48 23.68 -36.00 15.38
CA LEU A 48 22.67 -35.53 14.42
C LEU A 48 21.92 -34.29 14.94
N ALA A 49 21.59 -34.26 16.23
CA ALA A 49 20.91 -33.12 16.84
C ALA A 49 21.73 -31.83 16.74
N SER A 50 23.03 -31.92 17.01
CA SER A 50 23.97 -30.79 16.88
C SER A 50 24.05 -30.31 15.44
N ARG A 51 24.11 -31.22 14.47
CA ARG A 51 24.17 -30.87 13.05
C ARG A 51 22.89 -30.18 12.56
N LEU A 52 21.73 -30.64 13.02
CA LEU A 52 20.45 -30.02 12.69
C LEU A 52 20.31 -28.63 13.31
N MET A 53 20.74 -28.45 14.57
CA MET A 53 20.76 -27.12 15.19
C MET A 53 21.65 -26.14 14.41
N GLN A 54 22.81 -26.60 13.94
CA GLN A 54 23.73 -25.78 13.15
C GLN A 54 23.12 -25.36 11.80
N ILE A 55 22.34 -26.25 11.16
CA ILE A 55 21.60 -25.93 9.94
C ILE A 55 20.51 -24.89 10.21
N VAL A 56 19.75 -25.04 11.29
CA VAL A 56 18.70 -24.09 11.69
C VAL A 56 19.29 -22.72 11.99
N GLU A 57 20.40 -22.66 12.74
CA GLU A 57 21.08 -21.41 13.06
C GLU A 57 21.61 -20.69 11.82
N ASN A 58 22.17 -21.44 10.87
CA ASN A 58 22.62 -20.90 9.60
C ASN A 58 21.44 -20.35 8.77
N GLU A 59 20.33 -21.08 8.70
CA GLU A 59 19.11 -20.65 8.00
C GLU A 59 18.52 -19.38 8.62
N GLN A 60 18.48 -19.29 9.95
CA GLN A 60 18.04 -18.08 10.65
C GLN A 60 18.95 -16.88 10.36
N THR A 61 20.26 -17.10 10.33
CA THR A 61 21.24 -16.05 10.02
C THR A 61 21.04 -15.54 8.59
N MET A 62 20.94 -16.44 7.62
CA MET A 62 20.66 -16.09 6.22
C MET A 62 19.31 -15.39 6.07
N SER A 63 18.27 -15.88 6.74
CA SER A 63 16.94 -15.26 6.75
C SER A 63 16.97 -13.83 7.29
N HIS A 64 17.74 -13.59 8.36
CA HIS A 64 17.93 -12.26 8.91
C HIS A 64 18.71 -11.34 7.99
N GLU A 65 19.75 -11.84 7.32
CA GLU A 65 20.51 -11.05 6.34
C GLU A 65 19.63 -10.65 5.16
N VAL A 66 18.86 -11.60 4.59
CA VAL A 66 17.91 -11.33 3.52
C VAL A 66 16.86 -10.29 3.96
N ALA A 67 16.30 -10.44 5.16
CA ALA A 67 15.35 -9.47 5.71
C ALA A 67 15.97 -8.07 5.86
N ARG A 68 17.23 -7.97 6.32
CA ARG A 68 17.95 -6.69 6.42
C ARG A 68 18.19 -6.08 5.04
N HIS A 69 18.60 -6.87 4.05
CA HIS A 69 18.79 -6.41 2.68
C HIS A 69 17.48 -5.89 2.07
N GLN A 70 16.38 -6.63 2.23
CA GLN A 70 15.06 -6.21 1.77
C GLN A 70 14.59 -4.93 2.48
N MET A 71 14.82 -4.80 3.78
CA MET A 71 14.49 -3.56 4.51
C MET A 71 15.31 -2.36 4.02
N ALA A 72 16.60 -2.55 3.75
CA ALA A 72 17.47 -1.49 3.23
C ALA A 72 17.04 -1.05 1.82
N GLU A 73 16.70 -2.01 0.95
CA GLU A 73 16.20 -1.73 -0.40
C GLU A 73 14.83 -1.04 -0.36
N ASN A 74 13.89 -1.56 0.44
CA ASN A 74 12.59 -0.93 0.64
C ASN A 74 12.72 0.49 1.19
N LYS A 75 13.65 0.73 2.11
CA LYS A 75 13.93 2.08 2.62
C LYS A 75 14.44 2.99 1.49
N ARG A 76 15.35 2.51 0.66
CA ARG A 76 15.88 3.27 -0.50
C ARG A 76 14.78 3.61 -1.52
N ILE A 77 13.95 2.64 -1.87
CA ILE A 77 12.80 2.83 -2.78
C ILE A 77 11.82 3.84 -2.18
N ASN A 78 11.50 3.70 -0.89
CA ASN A 78 10.57 4.60 -0.21
C ASN A 78 11.13 6.03 -0.16
N THR A 79 12.42 6.21 0.14
CA THR A 79 13.05 7.54 0.11
C THR A 79 13.01 8.17 -1.29
N ALA A 80 13.28 7.41 -2.34
CA ALA A 80 13.19 7.90 -3.71
C ALA A 80 11.74 8.26 -4.11
N ASN A 81 10.78 7.47 -3.64
CA ASN A 81 9.36 7.73 -3.92
C ASN A 81 8.84 8.98 -3.19
N ILE A 82 9.27 9.19 -1.94
CA ILE A 82 8.98 10.40 -1.16
C ILE A 82 9.55 11.65 -1.85
N GLU A 83 10.79 11.56 -2.34
CA GLU A 83 11.43 12.67 -3.06
C GLU A 83 10.67 13.00 -4.35
N ASN A 84 10.34 11.99 -5.16
CA ASN A 84 9.50 12.17 -6.35
C ASN A 84 8.12 12.73 -6.04
N GLN A 85 7.49 12.29 -4.94
CA GLN A 85 6.18 12.80 -4.52
C GLN A 85 6.26 14.28 -4.12
N LYS A 86 7.37 14.72 -3.49
CA LYS A 86 7.61 16.13 -3.15
C LYS A 86 7.77 16.99 -4.39
N HIS A 87 8.55 16.54 -5.37
CA HIS A 87 8.70 17.24 -6.66
C HIS A 87 7.37 17.34 -7.42
N ASN A 88 6.60 16.26 -7.48
CA ASN A 88 5.28 16.24 -8.11
C ASN A 88 4.28 17.16 -7.40
N SER A 89 4.36 17.27 -6.07
CA SER A 89 3.51 18.17 -5.29
C SER A 89 3.80 19.65 -5.58
N GLN A 90 5.07 20.01 -5.79
CA GLN A 90 5.45 21.37 -6.17
C GLN A 90 4.93 21.74 -7.57
N LEU A 91 5.08 20.84 -8.55
CA LEU A 91 4.55 21.03 -9.89
C LEU A 91 3.02 21.15 -9.89
N PHE A 92 2.34 20.35 -9.05
CA PHE A 92 0.89 20.45 -8.86
C PHE A 92 0.46 21.81 -8.30
N LEU A 93 1.16 22.30 -7.26
CA LEU A 93 0.86 23.60 -6.66
C LEU A 93 1.07 24.74 -7.67
N LEU A 94 2.16 24.68 -8.44
CA LEU A 94 2.45 25.67 -9.47
C LEU A 94 1.39 25.65 -10.57
N GLY A 95 0.97 24.47 -11.02
CA GLY A 95 -0.11 24.29 -11.98
C GLY A 95 -1.46 24.83 -11.47
N LEU A 96 -1.76 24.69 -10.18
CA LEU A 96 -2.96 25.27 -9.57
C LEU A 96 -2.94 26.80 -9.61
N ILE A 97 -1.81 27.42 -9.26
CA ILE A 97 -1.65 28.88 -9.29
C ILE A 97 -1.86 29.43 -10.70
N PHE A 98 -1.21 28.83 -11.70
CA PHE A 98 -1.40 29.22 -13.10
C PHE A 98 -2.85 28.99 -13.57
N GLY A 99 -3.47 27.89 -13.16
CA GLY A 99 -4.87 27.60 -13.48
C GLY A 99 -5.84 28.66 -12.90
N VAL A 100 -5.62 29.09 -11.66
CA VAL A 100 -6.40 30.16 -11.03
C VAL A 100 -6.20 31.49 -11.74
N LEU A 101 -4.96 31.86 -12.07
CA LEU A 101 -4.66 33.11 -12.79
C LEU A 101 -5.34 33.16 -14.16
N ILE A 102 -5.28 32.06 -14.92
CA ILE A 102 -5.95 31.95 -16.23
C ILE A 102 -7.48 32.01 -16.03
N GLY A 103 -8.02 31.32 -15.03
CA GLY A 103 -9.44 31.34 -14.71
C GLY A 103 -9.96 32.74 -14.40
N ILE A 104 -9.23 33.52 -13.60
CA ILE A 104 -9.53 34.93 -13.32
C ILE A 104 -9.47 35.76 -14.60
N GLY A 105 -8.47 35.54 -15.45
CA GLY A 105 -8.35 36.21 -16.75
C GLY A 105 -9.57 36.00 -17.65
N ILE A 106 -10.02 34.76 -17.81
CA ILE A 106 -11.22 34.44 -18.61
C ILE A 106 -12.46 35.07 -17.99
N LEU A 107 -12.56 35.09 -16.65
CA LEU A 107 -13.69 35.71 -15.95
C LEU A 107 -13.74 37.23 -16.17
N CYS A 108 -12.59 37.92 -16.10
CA CYS A 108 -12.50 39.35 -16.42
C CYS A 108 -12.94 39.64 -17.86
N VAL A 109 -12.51 38.83 -18.82
CA VAL A 109 -12.91 38.97 -20.23
C VAL A 109 -14.41 38.76 -20.39
N ALA A 110 -14.99 37.77 -19.71
CA ALA A 110 -16.43 37.50 -19.76
C ALA A 110 -17.25 38.68 -19.23
N VAL A 111 -16.86 39.24 -18.08
CA VAL A 111 -17.52 40.39 -17.46
C VAL A 111 -17.40 41.63 -18.34
N TYR A 112 -16.21 41.89 -18.89
CA TYR A 112 -15.99 43.03 -19.80
C TYR A 112 -16.80 42.89 -21.09
N ALA A 113 -16.84 41.69 -21.69
CA ALA A 113 -17.62 41.43 -22.89
C ALA A 113 -19.13 41.65 -22.66
N LEU A 114 -19.63 41.28 -21.49
CA LEU A 114 -21.02 41.52 -21.12
C LEU A 114 -21.32 43.02 -20.97
N TYR A 115 -20.40 43.77 -20.35
CA TYR A 115 -20.50 45.23 -20.22
C TYR A 115 -20.44 45.94 -21.59
N ALA A 116 -19.62 45.45 -22.51
CA ALA A 116 -19.48 45.98 -23.87
C ALA A 116 -20.62 45.56 -24.82
N GLY A 117 -21.59 44.78 -24.36
CA GLY A 117 -22.74 44.36 -25.16
C GLY A 117 -22.46 43.23 -26.15
N TYR A 118 -21.41 42.44 -25.92
CA TYR A 118 -21.07 41.26 -26.73
C TYR A 118 -21.44 39.96 -25.98
N PRO A 119 -22.74 39.60 -25.88
CA PRO A 119 -23.18 38.45 -25.09
C PRO A 119 -22.62 37.14 -25.64
N TRP A 120 -22.41 37.02 -26.95
CA TRP A 120 -21.85 35.82 -27.59
C TRP A 120 -20.43 35.50 -27.08
N VAL A 121 -19.61 36.53 -26.87
CA VAL A 121 -18.25 36.37 -26.34
C VAL A 121 -18.28 35.97 -24.87
N ALA A 122 -19.20 36.55 -24.08
CA ALA A 122 -19.40 36.17 -22.69
C ALA A 122 -19.84 34.71 -22.56
N THR A 123 -20.78 34.25 -23.38
CA THR A 123 -21.26 32.85 -23.39
C THR A 123 -20.12 31.88 -23.71
N ALA A 124 -19.27 32.20 -24.69
CA ALA A 124 -18.12 31.38 -25.04
C ALA A 124 -17.09 31.31 -23.90
N ALA A 125 -16.87 32.41 -23.18
CA ALA A 125 -15.95 32.45 -22.04
C ALA A 125 -16.47 31.61 -20.86
N PHE A 126 -17.77 31.72 -20.53
CA PHE A 126 -18.38 30.92 -19.46
C PHE A 126 -18.45 29.43 -19.80
N SER A 127 -18.76 29.06 -21.05
CA SER A 127 -18.77 27.64 -21.46
C SER A 127 -17.38 27.02 -21.36
N THR A 128 -16.34 27.79 -21.72
CA THR A 128 -14.93 27.36 -21.56
C THR A 128 -14.58 27.12 -20.10
N LEU A 129 -14.96 28.03 -19.18
CA LEU A 129 -14.76 27.84 -17.74
C LEU A 129 -15.49 26.59 -17.21
N ALA A 130 -16.74 26.38 -17.61
CA ALA A 130 -17.52 25.21 -17.20
C ALA A 130 -16.87 23.90 -17.68
N ALA A 131 -16.40 23.85 -18.93
CA ALA A 131 -15.70 22.68 -19.47
C ALA A 131 -14.40 22.37 -18.70
N ILE A 132 -13.60 23.38 -18.39
CA ILE A 132 -12.38 23.22 -17.59
C ILE A 132 -12.72 22.65 -16.20
N LEU A 133 -13.76 23.17 -15.53
CA LEU A 133 -14.19 22.66 -14.23
C LEU A 133 -14.65 21.20 -14.30
N VAL A 134 -15.42 20.84 -15.32
CA VAL A 134 -15.85 19.46 -15.55
C VAL A 134 -14.65 18.53 -15.74
N ILE A 135 -13.68 18.90 -16.57
CA ILE A 135 -12.46 18.12 -16.78
C ILE A 135 -11.68 17.96 -15.46
N LEU A 136 -11.55 19.02 -14.66
CA LEU A 136 -10.86 18.95 -13.37
C LEU A 136 -11.58 18.05 -12.35
N VAL A 137 -12.92 18.07 -12.32
CA VAL A 137 -13.72 17.19 -11.48
C VAL A 137 -13.61 15.73 -11.93
N LEU A 138 -13.73 15.47 -13.24
CA LEU A 138 -13.62 14.13 -13.81
C LEU A 138 -12.21 13.54 -13.66
N ARG A 139 -11.15 14.35 -13.77
CA ARG A 139 -9.76 13.90 -13.53
C ARG A 139 -9.54 13.38 -12.11
N LYS A 140 -10.33 13.84 -11.14
CA LYS A 140 -10.24 13.39 -9.74
C LYS A 140 -10.90 12.04 -9.50
N VAL A 141 -11.73 11.55 -10.42
CA VAL A 141 -12.24 10.18 -10.37
C VAL A 141 -11.13 9.30 -10.91
N PRO A 142 -10.41 8.52 -10.08
CA PRO A 142 -9.48 7.55 -10.61
C PRO A 142 -10.30 6.65 -11.53
N ALA A 143 -9.96 6.60 -12.81
CA ALA A 143 -10.46 5.57 -13.69
C ALA A 143 -10.11 4.25 -13.02
N SER A 144 -11.10 3.63 -12.38
CA SER A 144 -11.04 2.24 -11.95
C SER A 144 -10.98 1.42 -13.23
N ASN A 145 -9.79 1.38 -13.83
CA ASN A 145 -9.47 0.45 -14.89
C ASN A 145 -9.39 -0.90 -14.19
N GLY A 146 -10.41 -1.71 -14.45
CA GLY A 146 -10.63 -3.00 -13.81
C GLY A 146 -9.40 -3.89 -13.85
N GLU A 147 -9.31 -4.70 -12.80
CA GLU A 147 -8.56 -5.95 -12.71
C GLU A 147 -8.21 -6.55 -14.07
N GLN A 148 -6.97 -6.33 -14.50
CA GLN A 148 -6.31 -7.29 -15.37
C GLN A 148 -5.93 -8.48 -14.49
N THR A 149 -6.86 -9.43 -14.39
CA THR A 149 -6.61 -10.78 -13.90
C THR A 149 -5.42 -11.36 -14.66
N SER A 150 -4.27 -11.43 -14.00
CA SER A 150 -3.10 -12.19 -14.45
C SER A 150 -3.50 -13.67 -14.57
N LYS A 151 -3.70 -14.15 -15.80
CA LYS A 151 -3.80 -15.59 -16.07
C LYS A 151 -2.45 -16.25 -15.72
N PRO A 152 -2.41 -17.37 -14.97
CA PRO A 152 -1.19 -18.13 -14.82
C PRO A 152 -0.91 -18.87 -16.13
N THR A 153 0.17 -18.50 -16.81
CA THR A 153 0.68 -19.29 -17.94
C THR A 153 1.32 -20.55 -17.39
N THR A 154 0.60 -21.66 -17.48
CA THR A 154 1.11 -23.02 -17.31
C THR A 154 2.25 -23.26 -18.29
N GLN A 155 3.46 -23.49 -17.77
CA GLN A 155 4.54 -24.15 -18.51
C GLN A 155 4.11 -25.60 -18.82
N LYS A 156 4.33 -26.02 -20.06
CA LYS A 156 4.42 -27.42 -20.47
C LYS A 156 5.84 -27.70 -20.94
#